data_AF-A0A661T7G2-F1
#
_entry.id   AF-A0A661T7G2-F1
#
_cell.length_a   1.000
_cell.length_b   1.000
_cell.length_c   1.000
_cell.angle_alpha   90.00
_cell.angle_beta   90.00
_cell.angle_gamma   90.00
#
_symmetry.space_group_name_H-M   'P 1'
#
loop_
_entity.id
_entity.type
_entity.pdbx_description
1 polymer ?
#
loop_
_entity_poly.entity_id
_entity_poly.type
_entity_poly.pdbx_seq_one_letter_code
_entity_poly.pdbx_strand_id
1 'polypeptide(L)'
;GEGVEAVPMHLRSFDRSEVMSEALDAKAVIVGSPTLNNNIFPTVADFLVYMKGLRPKNRIGAAFGSYGWSGESVKHVEQELEAMKFQLPEPGLKIQYVPDSAAKETCVEFGRRIGKAVCEAMNQ
;
A
#
# COMPACT_ATOMS: atom_id res chain seq x y z
N GLY A 1 -3.93 -14.37 -9.66
CA GLY A 1 -3.72 -14.06 -11.08
C GLY A 1 -2.26 -14.25 -11.44
N GLU A 2 -1.38 -13.46 -10.83
CA GLU A 2 0.03 -13.37 -11.23
C GLU A 2 0.98 -14.34 -10.51
N GLY A 3 0.47 -15.29 -9.71
CA GLY A 3 1.30 -16.25 -8.96
C GLY A 3 2.11 -15.65 -7.78
N VAL A 4 1.88 -14.37 -7.45
CA VAL A 4 2.51 -13.69 -6.32
C VAL A 4 1.69 -13.96 -5.05
N GLU A 5 2.35 -14.44 -4.01
CA GLU A 5 1.77 -14.60 -2.67
C GLU A 5 1.50 -13.23 -2.03
N ALA A 6 0.35 -13.08 -1.37
CA ALA A 6 -0.02 -11.85 -0.70
C ALA A 6 -0.39 -12.15 0.76
N VAL A 7 0.24 -11.42 1.69
CA VAL A 7 0.02 -11.54 3.13
C VAL A 7 -0.72 -10.29 3.63
N PRO A 8 -2.06 -10.34 3.79
CA PRO A 8 -2.82 -9.19 4.29
C PRO A 8 -2.63 -9.03 5.80
N MET A 9 -2.14 -7.87 6.24
CA MET A 9 -1.90 -7.58 7.66
C MET A 9 -2.68 -6.35 8.12
N HIS A 10 -3.50 -6.54 9.17
CA HIS A 10 -4.31 -5.46 9.73
C HIS A 10 -3.56 -4.74 10.85
N LEU A 11 -3.15 -3.49 10.62
CA LEU A 11 -2.30 -2.71 11.54
C LEU A 11 -2.88 -2.43 12.94
N ARG A 12 -4.15 -2.76 13.20
CA ARG A 12 -4.73 -2.69 14.56
C ARG A 12 -4.72 -4.05 15.29
N SER A 13 -4.27 -5.11 14.63
CA SER A 13 -4.29 -6.49 15.14
C SER A 13 -2.90 -7.13 15.16
N PHE A 14 -1.95 -6.60 14.40
CA PHE A 14 -0.55 -7.06 14.35
C PHE A 14 0.36 -6.01 14.97
N ASP A 15 1.42 -6.45 15.66
CA ASP A 15 2.47 -5.53 16.09
C ASP A 15 3.25 -5.00 14.87
N ARG A 16 3.63 -3.73 14.89
CA ARG A 16 4.34 -3.11 13.76
C ARG A 16 5.67 -3.79 13.43
N SER A 17 6.34 -4.42 14.40
CA SER A 17 7.57 -5.18 14.17
C SER A 17 7.30 -6.48 13.41
N GLU A 18 6.19 -7.15 13.68
CA GLU A 18 5.74 -8.33 12.93
C GLU A 18 5.41 -7.95 11.48
N VAL A 19 4.64 -6.87 11.29
CA VAL A 19 4.33 -6.35 9.94
C VAL A 19 5.60 -5.95 9.20
N MET A 20 6.57 -5.37 9.90
CA MET A 20 7.83 -4.99 9.30
C MET A 20 8.69 -6.18 8.90
N SER A 21 8.71 -7.28 9.68
CA SER A 21 9.40 -8.50 9.30
C SER A 21 8.90 -9.01 7.94
N GLU A 22 7.59 -9.12 7.77
CA GLU A 22 6.99 -9.48 6.47
C GLU A 22 7.34 -8.48 5.36
N ALA A 23 7.33 -7.17 5.65
CA ALA A 23 7.69 -6.14 4.68
C ALA A 23 9.18 -6.14 4.26
N LEU A 24 10.07 -6.68 5.10
CA LEU A 24 11.50 -6.86 4.79
C LEU A 24 11.75 -8.05 3.87
N ASP A 25 10.90 -9.06 3.90
CA ASP A 25 11.00 -10.21 3.01
C ASP A 25 10.21 -10.00 1.70
N ALA A 26 9.18 -9.16 1.74
CA ALA A 26 8.34 -8.86 0.58
C ALA A 26 9.06 -8.07 -0.53
N LYS A 27 8.75 -8.38 -1.79
CA LYS A 27 9.17 -7.58 -2.95
C LYS A 27 8.34 -6.29 -3.11
N ALA A 28 7.05 -6.36 -2.75
CA ALA A 28 6.14 -5.23 -2.80
C ALA A 28 5.44 -5.01 -1.46
N VAL A 29 5.20 -3.74 -1.10
CA VAL A 29 4.39 -3.34 0.05
C VAL A 29 3.25 -2.47 -0.44
N ILE A 30 2.01 -2.89 -0.17
CA ILE A 30 0.79 -2.19 -0.59
C ILE A 30 0.10 -1.66 0.67
N VAL A 31 0.00 -0.34 0.81
CA VAL A 31 -0.48 0.31 2.04
C VAL A 31 -1.86 0.91 1.83
N GLY A 32 -2.80 0.51 2.69
CA GLY A 32 -4.18 0.97 2.68
C GLY A 32 -4.47 1.97 3.80
N SER A 33 -5.12 3.10 3.50
CA SER A 33 -5.64 4.00 4.54
C SER A 33 -6.94 4.69 4.12
N PRO A 34 -7.97 4.73 4.99
CA PRO A 34 -9.05 5.68 4.82
C PRO A 34 -8.53 7.12 4.99
N THR A 35 -9.28 8.10 4.50
CA THR A 35 -9.07 9.51 4.86
C THR A 35 -9.76 9.84 6.17
N LEU A 36 -8.98 10.26 7.17
CA LEU A 36 -9.44 10.73 8.47
C LEU A 36 -8.90 12.15 8.70
N ASN A 37 -9.80 13.14 8.80
CA ASN A 37 -9.44 14.55 9.03
C ASN A 37 -8.37 15.07 8.06
N ASN A 38 -8.59 14.85 6.76
CA ASN A 38 -7.66 15.20 5.67
C ASN A 38 -6.28 14.51 5.79
N ASN A 39 -6.20 13.40 6.52
CA ASN A 39 -4.96 12.68 6.77
C ASN A 39 -5.15 11.16 6.70
N ILE A 40 -4.05 10.41 6.84
CA ILE A 40 -4.04 8.96 6.97
C ILE A 40 -4.49 8.54 8.37
N PHE A 41 -4.90 7.28 8.49
CA PHE A 41 -5.32 6.71 9.77
C PHE A 41 -4.12 6.57 10.73
N PRO A 42 -4.28 6.77 12.06
CA PRO A 42 -3.15 6.85 12.99
C PRO A 42 -2.22 5.63 12.98
N THR A 43 -2.77 4.41 12.91
CA THR A 43 -1.93 3.20 12.87
C THR A 43 -1.15 3.05 11.56
N VAL A 44 -1.64 3.63 10.46
CA VAL A 44 -0.91 3.69 9.20
C VAL A 44 0.25 4.68 9.32
N ALA A 45 0.01 5.84 9.93
CA ALA A 45 1.06 6.82 10.19
C ALA A 45 2.18 6.25 11.06
N ASP A 46 1.83 5.59 12.18
CA ASP A 46 2.80 4.94 13.07
C ASP A 46 3.65 3.91 12.32
N PHE A 47 3.02 3.04 11.53
CA PHE A 47 3.72 2.03 10.75
C PHE A 47 4.64 2.64 9.68
N LEU A 48 4.20 3.66 8.93
CA LEU A 48 5.02 4.31 7.92
C LEU A 48 6.26 5.00 8.54
N VAL A 49 6.09 5.66 9.69
CA VAL A 49 7.21 6.25 10.44
C VAL A 49 8.21 5.17 10.87
N TYR A 50 7.71 4.06 11.42
CA TYR A 50 8.55 2.94 11.85
C TYR A 50 9.31 2.30 10.68
N MET A 51 8.61 1.98 9.59
CA MET A 51 9.19 1.39 8.38
C MET A 51 10.26 2.29 7.76
N LYS A 52 10.03 3.60 7.71
CA LYS A 52 10.99 4.59 7.20
C LYS A 52 12.30 4.59 7.98
N GLY A 53 12.25 4.41 9.31
CA GLY A 53 13.43 4.30 10.17
C GLY A 53 14.30 3.10 9.84
N LEU A 54 13.71 2.01 9.35
CA LEU A 54 14.40 0.76 9.03
C LEU A 54 14.89 0.69 7.57
N ARG A 55 14.54 1.68 6.75
CA ARG A 55 15.10 1.92 5.41
C ARG A 55 15.09 0.69 4.48
N PRO A 56 13.94 0.04 4.27
CA PRO A 56 13.82 -1.02 3.27
C PRO A 56 14.23 -0.48 1.88
N LYS A 57 14.90 -1.33 1.09
CA LYS A 57 15.43 -0.97 -0.24
C LYS A 57 14.85 -1.87 -1.32
N ASN A 58 14.87 -1.39 -2.56
CA ASN A 58 14.51 -2.15 -3.76
C ASN A 58 13.08 -2.73 -3.72
N ARG A 59 12.15 -1.97 -3.12
CA ARG A 59 10.75 -2.33 -2.95
C ARG A 59 9.88 -1.66 -4.00
N ILE A 60 8.85 -2.40 -4.42
CA ILE A 60 7.69 -1.84 -5.10
C ILE A 60 6.70 -1.35 -4.03
N GLY A 61 6.16 -0.15 -4.24
CA GLY A 61 5.13 0.42 -3.37
C GLY A 61 3.82 0.59 -4.12
N ALA A 62 2.72 0.57 -3.38
CA ALA A 62 1.42 1.00 -3.89
C ALA A 62 0.57 1.52 -2.74
N ALA A 63 -0.27 2.52 -3.02
CA ALA A 63 -1.20 3.09 -2.06
C ALA A 63 -2.64 2.85 -2.49
N PHE A 64 -3.53 2.57 -1.54
CA PHE A 64 -4.96 2.55 -1.80
C PHE A 64 -5.76 3.06 -0.61
N GLY A 65 -7.01 3.45 -0.83
CA GLY A 65 -7.84 3.97 0.24
C GLY A 65 -9.25 4.31 -0.17
N SER A 66 -10.12 4.41 0.83
CA SER A 66 -11.46 4.97 0.67
C SER A 66 -11.60 6.33 1.35
N TYR A 67 -12.55 7.13 0.88
CA TYR A 67 -12.77 8.49 1.38
C TYR A 67 -14.23 8.92 1.25
N GLY A 68 -14.64 9.94 2.01
CA GLY A 68 -15.95 10.58 1.86
C GLY A 68 -15.92 11.75 0.89
N TRP A 69 -15.06 12.75 1.19
CA TRP A 69 -15.08 14.04 0.51
C TRP A 69 -13.77 14.33 -0.25
N SER A 70 -12.64 14.40 0.45
CA SER A 70 -11.41 15.02 -0.07
C SER A 70 -10.31 14.04 -0.51
N GLY A 71 -10.19 12.88 0.13
CA GLY A 71 -9.40 11.74 -0.38
C GLY A 71 -7.87 11.87 -0.32
N GLU A 72 -7.32 12.63 0.62
CA GLU A 72 -5.88 12.93 0.74
C GLU A 72 -5.04 11.73 1.19
N SER A 73 -5.63 10.75 1.87
CA SER A 73 -4.87 9.65 2.50
C SER A 73 -3.96 8.92 1.52
N VAL A 74 -4.46 8.61 0.32
CA VAL A 74 -3.69 7.88 -0.70
C VAL A 74 -2.46 8.68 -1.11
N LYS A 75 -2.61 9.99 -1.33
CA LYS A 75 -1.49 10.87 -1.69
C LYS A 75 -0.44 10.92 -0.57
N HIS A 76 -0.85 11.01 0.68
CA HIS A 76 0.08 11.01 1.82
C HIS A 76 0.85 9.68 1.93
N VAL A 77 0.19 8.55 1.69
CA VAL A 77 0.86 7.24 1.65
C VAL A 77 1.87 7.18 0.51
N GLU A 78 1.51 7.61 -0.71
CA GLU A 78 2.44 7.66 -1.84
C GLU A 78 3.69 8.49 -1.51
N GLN A 79 3.50 9.68 -0.93
CA GLN A 79 4.60 10.56 -0.55
C GLN A 79 5.57 9.90 0.45
N GLU A 80 5.07 9.13 1.42
CA GLU A 80 5.94 8.40 2.34
C GLU A 80 6.68 7.26 1.65
N LEU A 81 6.02 6.50 0.78
CA LEU A 81 6.64 5.43 -0.03
C LEU A 81 7.73 5.99 -0.97
N GLU A 82 7.47 7.11 -1.64
CA GLU A 82 8.43 7.84 -2.46
C GLU A 82 9.61 8.35 -1.65
N ALA A 83 9.37 8.90 -0.45
CA ALA A 83 10.43 9.34 0.45
C ALA A 83 11.34 8.17 0.90
N MET A 84 10.80 6.95 0.93
CA MET A 84 11.56 5.71 1.13
C MET A 84 12.18 5.14 -0.15
N LYS A 85 12.01 5.81 -1.30
CA LYS A 85 12.50 5.43 -2.63
C LYS A 85 11.88 4.13 -3.17
N PHE A 86 10.63 3.86 -2.82
CA PHE A 86 9.91 2.74 -3.39
C PHE A 86 9.55 3.05 -4.83
N GLN A 87 9.59 2.05 -5.69
CA GLN A 87 9.08 2.18 -7.06
C GLN A 87 7.55 2.11 -7.02
N LEU A 88 6.88 3.17 -7.45
CA LEU A 88 5.42 3.19 -7.60
C LEU A 88 5.07 2.97 -9.07
N PRO A 89 4.70 1.74 -9.49
CA PRO A 89 4.38 1.44 -10.88
C PRO A 89 3.01 1.98 -11.31
N GLU A 90 2.15 2.29 -10.34
CA GLU A 90 0.75 2.68 -10.56
C GLU A 90 0.39 3.85 -9.64
N PRO A 91 -0.42 4.82 -10.12
CA PRO A 91 -1.04 5.82 -9.26
C PRO A 91 -1.92 5.14 -8.20
N GLY A 92 -1.94 5.69 -7.00
CA GLY A 92 -2.68 5.15 -5.87
C GLY A 92 -4.20 5.11 -6.12
N LEU A 93 -4.82 4.01 -5.69
CA LEU A 93 -6.25 3.76 -5.92
C LEU A 93 -7.12 4.44 -4.86
N LYS A 94 -8.04 5.30 -5.30
CA LYS A 94 -9.00 6.02 -4.45
C LYS A 94 -10.42 5.57 -4.76
N ILE A 95 -11.14 5.07 -3.75
CA ILE A 95 -12.56 4.71 -3.87
C ILE A 95 -13.41 5.63 -2.99
N GLN A 96 -14.43 6.28 -3.56
CA GLN A 96 -15.35 7.10 -2.78
C GLN A 96 -16.38 6.19 -2.09
N TYR A 97 -16.56 6.36 -0.78
CA TYR A 97 -17.47 5.58 0.06
C TYR A 97 -17.20 4.05 0.00
N VAL A 98 -18.27 3.26 0.15
CA VAL A 98 -18.22 1.79 0.15
C VAL A 98 -18.08 1.29 -1.30
N PRO A 99 -17.12 0.40 -1.60
CA PRO A 99 -16.94 -0.12 -2.96
C PRO A 99 -18.15 -0.93 -3.45
N ASP A 100 -18.69 -0.53 -4.59
CA ASP A 100 -19.65 -1.33 -5.37
C ASP A 100 -18.95 -2.43 -6.19
N SER A 101 -19.70 -3.15 -7.03
CA SER A 101 -19.15 -4.23 -7.85
C SER A 101 -18.12 -3.73 -8.87
N ALA A 102 -18.31 -2.54 -9.44
CA ALA A 102 -17.39 -1.97 -10.42
C ALA A 102 -16.07 -1.54 -9.74
N ALA A 103 -16.18 -0.87 -8.59
CA ALA A 103 -15.03 -0.49 -7.77
C ALA A 103 -14.21 -1.70 -7.32
N LYS A 104 -14.88 -2.82 -6.99
CA LYS A 104 -14.19 -4.08 -6.66
C LYS A 104 -13.39 -4.64 -7.82
N GLU A 105 -13.91 -4.59 -9.05
CA GLU A 105 -13.13 -5.00 -10.23
C GLU A 105 -11.91 -4.10 -10.42
N THR A 106 -12.05 -2.79 -10.22
CA THR A 106 -10.89 -1.87 -10.26
C THR A 106 -9.83 -2.22 -9.20
N CYS A 107 -10.24 -2.63 -7.99
CA CYS A 107 -9.30 -3.12 -6.98
C CYS A 107 -8.56 -4.39 -7.44
N VAL A 108 -9.26 -5.32 -8.08
CA VAL A 108 -8.66 -6.56 -8.62
C VAL A 108 -7.66 -6.22 -9.73
N GLU A 109 -8.02 -5.33 -10.65
CA GLU A 109 -7.14 -4.89 -11.72
C GLU A 109 -5.90 -4.15 -11.20
N PHE A 110 -6.07 -3.31 -10.19
CA PHE A 110 -4.96 -2.64 -9.52
C PHE A 110 -3.97 -3.66 -8.92
N GLY A 111 -4.48 -4.67 -8.22
CA GLY A 111 -3.66 -5.79 -7.72
C GLY A 111 -2.97 -6.57 -8.83
N ARG A 112 -3.63 -6.82 -9.97
CA ARG A 112 -3.02 -7.48 -11.15
C ARG A 112 -1.85 -6.67 -11.70
N ARG A 113 -1.98 -5.34 -11.83
CA ARG A 113 -0.91 -4.47 -12.35
C ARG A 113 0.32 -4.46 -11.43
N ILE A 114 0.10 -4.40 -10.11
CA ILE A 114 1.20 -4.48 -9.13
C ILE A 114 1.87 -5.87 -9.18
N GLY A 115 1.07 -6.95 -9.27
CA GLY A 115 1.60 -8.31 -9.38
C GLY A 115 2.49 -8.51 -10.61
N LYS A 116 2.11 -7.94 -11.76
CA LYS A 116 2.95 -7.94 -12.97
C LYS A 116 4.27 -7.21 -12.76
N ALA A 117 4.23 -6.01 -12.16
CA ALA A 117 5.44 -5.26 -11.84
C ALA A 117 6.39 -6.04 -10.90
N VAL A 118 5.85 -6.82 -9.95
CA VAL A 118 6.63 -7.72 -9.10
C VAL A 118 7.31 -8.80 -9.93
N CYS A 119 6.57 -9.51 -10.79
CA CYS A 119 7.12 -10.56 -11.65
C CYS A 119 8.22 -10.02 -12.57
N GLU A 120 7.99 -8.86 -13.20
CA GLU A 120 8.98 -8.19 -14.05
C GLU A 120 10.25 -7.83 -13.29
N ALA A 121 10.12 -7.31 -12.06
CA ALA A 121 11.26 -6.93 -11.23
C ALA A 121 12.01 -8.13 -10.59
N MET A 122 11.44 -9.33 -10.63
CA MET A 122 12.09 -10.57 -10.16
C MET A 122 12.76 -11.36 -11.29
N ASN A 123 12.41 -11.06 -12.55
CA ASN A 123 13.00 -11.69 -13.73
C ASN A 123 14.15 -10.87 -14.36
N GLN A 124 14.49 -9.73 -13.75
CA GLN A 124 15.63 -8.87 -14.10
C GLN A 124 16.80 -9.15 -13.16
#